data_AF-A0A831QRH0-F1
#
_entry.id   AF-A0A831QRH0-F1
#
_cell.length_a   1.000
_cell.length_b   1.000
_cell.length_c   1.000
_cell.angle_alpha   90.00
_cell.angle_beta   90.00
_cell.angle_gamma   90.00
#
_symmetry.space_group_name_H-M   'P 1'
#
loop_
_entity.id
_entity.type
_entity.pdbx_description
1 polymer ?
#
loop_
_entity_poly.entity_id
_entity_poly.type
_entity_poly.pdbx_seq_one_letter_code
_entity_poly.pdbx_strand_id
1 'polypeptide(L)'
;MKQLVLLFLFLITGAAMAQTTVTLEDQCNCDVLSGTAVSTAGMTTPSGAAIGDIYVNTNTGTIYFWDGGSWELTSSDSQQLQSFSFDSSSNQLTLILENGGSISVDLSSLNNLGTDDQALTLAAGNILTLEDGGTIDLTPFLDNTDDQQVTDFSLDDATNQLTLTLEDGGTQTVDFTAVLAAAGTDDQNLTLTGNVLTLEDGGTVDLSAYLDNTDDQAITDFSLDSTTNVITLTLEDGGTRTVDLSSFISTDDQNITLAGNTLTLEDGGTVDLTSFLDNTDDQQVTDFSLDNATNQLTLTLEDGGTETVDFTAVLAAA
;
A
#
# COMPACT_ATOMS: atom_id res chain seq x y z
N MET A 1 39.06 163.36 -71.07
CA MET A 1 37.59 163.59 -71.03
C MET A 1 36.94 162.41 -71.74
N LYS A 2 36.00 161.66 -71.18
CA LYS A 2 35.06 161.97 -70.09
C LYS A 2 34.94 160.81 -69.07
N GLN A 3 34.78 161.19 -67.79
CA GLN A 3 34.02 160.50 -66.73
C GLN A 3 34.48 159.07 -66.32
N LEU A 4 34.88 158.77 -65.08
CA LEU A 4 34.54 159.31 -63.75
C LEU A 4 33.03 159.33 -63.47
N VAL A 5 32.55 158.31 -62.74
CA VAL A 5 31.48 158.32 -61.72
C VAL A 5 31.23 156.87 -61.27
N LEU A 6 31.10 156.65 -59.95
CA LEU A 6 30.69 155.39 -59.29
C LEU A 6 31.61 154.15 -59.54
N LEU A 7 32.05 153.36 -58.56
CA LEU A 7 31.89 153.38 -57.11
C LEU A 7 32.84 152.28 -56.55
N PHE A 8 33.61 152.37 -55.46
CA PHE A 8 33.79 153.34 -54.36
C PHE A 8 32.73 153.37 -53.23
N LEU A 9 32.05 152.24 -53.04
CA LEU A 9 31.10 151.91 -51.97
C LEU A 9 30.97 150.37 -52.08
N PHE A 10 31.27 149.52 -51.09
CA PHE A 10 31.40 149.78 -49.65
C PHE A 10 32.32 148.73 -48.98
N LEU A 11 32.95 149.14 -47.87
CA LEU A 11 33.16 148.43 -46.59
C LEU A 11 33.17 146.88 -46.60
N ILE A 12 34.15 146.17 -46.00
CA ILE A 12 34.82 146.39 -44.69
C ILE A 12 33.85 146.70 -43.54
N THR A 13 33.18 145.66 -43.03
CA THR A 13 32.81 145.43 -41.62
C THR A 13 32.55 143.92 -41.47
N GLY A 14 32.75 143.26 -40.34
CA GLY A 14 33.22 143.68 -39.01
C GLY A 14 33.05 142.48 -38.06
N ALA A 15 33.92 142.33 -37.06
CA ALA A 15 33.91 141.17 -36.15
C ALA A 15 32.74 141.22 -35.13
N ALA A 16 32.36 140.06 -34.57
CA ALA A 16 32.04 139.92 -33.14
C ALA A 16 31.87 138.44 -32.68
N MET A 17 32.44 138.18 -31.50
CA MET A 17 32.49 136.93 -30.73
C MET A 17 31.12 136.50 -30.15
N ALA A 18 30.94 135.20 -29.87
CA ALA A 18 29.91 134.67 -28.95
C ALA A 18 30.34 133.32 -28.33
N GLN A 19 29.60 132.81 -27.32
CA GLN A 19 30.02 131.79 -26.36
C GLN A 19 29.29 130.42 -26.49
N THR A 20 30.06 129.35 -26.33
CA THR A 20 29.78 127.95 -25.87
C THR A 20 28.38 127.34 -25.90
N THR A 21 28.25 126.15 -26.52
CA THR A 21 27.53 124.94 -26.05
C THR A 21 28.08 123.74 -26.83
N VAL A 22 28.05 122.52 -26.25
CA VAL A 22 28.73 121.31 -26.78
C VAL A 22 27.69 120.21 -27.08
N THR A 23 27.66 119.68 -28.30
CA THR A 23 26.86 118.51 -28.72
C THR A 23 27.74 117.27 -28.94
N LEU A 24 27.18 116.15 -29.42
CA LEU A 24 28.00 115.00 -29.85
C LEU A 24 28.82 115.28 -31.12
N GLU A 25 28.52 116.37 -31.83
CA GLU A 25 29.34 116.88 -32.94
C GLU A 25 30.65 117.54 -32.42
N ASP A 26 30.75 117.84 -31.11
CA ASP A 26 31.88 118.56 -30.49
C ASP A 26 32.86 117.67 -29.69
N GLN A 27 32.68 116.34 -29.64
CA GLN A 27 33.63 115.42 -28.94
C GLN A 27 34.37 114.44 -29.84
N CYS A 28 33.93 114.30 -31.09
CA CYS A 28 34.74 113.78 -32.17
C CYS A 28 34.84 114.87 -33.24
N ASN A 29 35.75 114.75 -34.20
CA ASN A 29 35.56 115.39 -35.50
C ASN A 29 34.46 114.61 -36.24
N CYS A 30 33.24 114.69 -35.69
CA CYS A 30 32.07 113.94 -36.11
C CYS A 30 31.54 114.54 -37.40
N ASP A 31 32.22 114.23 -38.51
CA ASP A 31 31.65 114.45 -39.83
C ASP A 31 30.35 113.64 -39.89
N VAL A 32 29.20 114.32 -39.87
CA VAL A 32 27.90 113.67 -40.03
C VAL A 32 27.80 113.21 -41.48
N LEU A 33 28.27 111.99 -41.73
CA LEU A 33 28.41 111.43 -43.08
C LEU A 33 27.03 111.19 -43.70
N SER A 34 26.59 112.17 -44.49
CA SER A 34 25.40 112.02 -45.31
C SER A 34 25.71 111.16 -46.55
N GLY A 35 24.94 110.09 -46.77
CA GLY A 35 25.19 109.12 -47.83
C GLY A 35 24.25 107.92 -47.75
N THR A 36 24.51 106.90 -48.57
CA THR A 36 23.78 105.63 -48.56
C THR A 36 23.88 104.94 -47.20
N ALA A 37 22.77 104.41 -46.68
CA ALA A 37 22.76 103.76 -45.37
C ALA A 37 23.57 102.45 -45.34
N VAL A 38 24.34 102.20 -44.27
CA VAL A 38 25.07 100.94 -44.10
C VAL A 38 24.11 99.84 -43.67
N SER A 39 23.84 98.88 -44.55
CA SER A 39 22.90 97.77 -44.34
C SER A 39 23.55 96.38 -44.39
N THR A 40 24.85 96.30 -44.68
CA THR A 40 25.63 95.06 -44.67
C THR A 40 27.12 95.37 -44.46
N ALA A 41 27.89 94.36 -44.03
CA ALA A 41 29.33 94.42 -43.90
C ALA A 41 30.05 94.56 -45.26
N GLY A 42 31.29 95.04 -45.29
CA GLY A 42 32.09 95.23 -46.51
C GLY A 42 31.76 96.48 -47.32
N MET A 43 30.83 97.34 -46.90
CA MET A 43 30.45 98.53 -47.67
C MET A 43 31.37 99.71 -47.43
N THR A 44 31.73 100.43 -48.49
CA THR A 44 32.69 101.54 -48.45
C THR A 44 32.04 102.93 -48.38
N THR A 45 30.70 102.99 -48.26
CA THR A 45 29.93 104.24 -48.12
C THR A 45 28.96 104.16 -46.93
N PRO A 46 28.73 105.25 -46.17
CA PRO A 46 29.20 106.61 -46.39
C PRO A 46 30.72 106.75 -46.32
N SER A 47 31.30 107.43 -47.30
CA SER A 47 32.75 107.61 -47.44
C SER A 47 33.20 108.86 -46.69
N GLY A 48 34.37 108.81 -46.06
CA GLY A 48 34.89 109.89 -45.21
C GLY A 48 35.00 109.51 -43.73
N ALA A 49 34.62 108.28 -43.37
CA ALA A 49 34.82 107.73 -42.04
C ALA A 49 36.32 107.54 -41.71
N ALA A 50 36.66 107.80 -40.45
CA ALA A 50 37.94 107.45 -39.86
C ALA A 50 37.91 106.02 -39.30
N ILE A 51 39.09 105.40 -39.16
CA ILE A 51 39.22 104.05 -38.57
C ILE A 51 38.66 104.08 -37.14
N GLY A 52 37.71 103.19 -36.86
CA GLY A 52 37.03 103.08 -35.57
C GLY A 52 35.72 103.86 -35.45
N ASP A 53 35.33 104.64 -36.47
CA ASP A 53 34.00 105.26 -36.51
C ASP A 53 32.90 104.19 -36.44
N ILE A 54 31.74 104.55 -35.88
CA ILE A 54 30.61 103.63 -35.70
C ILE A 54 29.42 104.13 -36.51
N TYR A 55 28.79 103.23 -37.26
CA TYR A 55 27.53 103.47 -37.95
C TYR A 55 26.43 102.62 -37.33
N VAL A 56 25.33 103.27 -36.92
CA VAL A 56 24.12 102.57 -36.46
C VAL A 56 23.06 102.65 -37.55
N ASN A 57 22.69 101.49 -38.10
CA ASN A 57 21.54 101.41 -39.00
C ASN A 57 20.26 101.56 -38.19
N THR A 58 19.60 102.71 -38.29
CA THR A 58 18.38 103.01 -37.52
C THR A 58 17.13 102.28 -38.03
N ASN A 59 17.18 101.65 -39.21
CA ASN A 59 16.09 100.80 -39.72
C ASN A 59 16.17 99.36 -39.19
N THR A 60 17.37 98.82 -38.94
CA THR A 60 17.57 97.44 -38.47
C THR A 60 18.10 97.31 -37.04
N GLY A 61 18.57 98.41 -36.44
CA GLY A 61 19.27 98.42 -35.15
C GLY A 61 20.70 97.86 -35.21
N THR A 62 21.18 97.45 -36.39
CA THR A 62 22.51 96.84 -36.56
C THR A 62 23.61 97.88 -36.44
N ILE A 63 24.68 97.54 -35.70
CA ILE A 63 25.84 98.40 -35.50
C ILE A 63 27.00 97.89 -36.35
N TYR A 64 27.65 98.81 -37.07
CA TYR A 64 28.84 98.59 -37.87
C TYR A 64 29.97 99.51 -37.40
N PHE A 65 31.23 99.15 -37.66
CA PHE A 65 32.39 100.01 -37.45
C PHE A 65 33.23 100.13 -38.72
N TRP A 66 33.90 101.26 -38.94
CA TRP A 66 34.79 101.45 -40.09
C TRP A 66 36.19 100.92 -39.79
N ASP A 67 36.70 99.98 -40.58
CA ASP A 67 38.02 99.38 -40.37
C ASP A 67 39.17 100.16 -41.05
N GLY A 68 38.84 101.12 -41.92
CA GLY A 68 39.77 101.88 -42.75
C GLY A 68 39.56 101.68 -44.25
N GLY A 69 38.88 100.62 -44.66
CA GLY A 69 38.45 100.34 -46.04
C GLY A 69 36.95 100.12 -46.18
N SER A 70 36.29 99.51 -45.18
CA SER A 70 34.86 99.20 -45.18
C SER A 70 34.19 99.26 -43.80
N TRP A 71 32.86 99.30 -43.81
CA TRP A 71 32.00 99.15 -42.64
C TRP A 71 31.79 97.66 -42.32
N GLU A 72 32.18 97.20 -41.14
CA GLU A 72 32.15 95.80 -40.69
C GLU A 72 31.23 95.59 -39.48
N LEU A 73 30.72 94.37 -39.27
CA LEU A 73 29.81 94.05 -38.15
C LEU A 73 30.52 93.96 -36.79
N THR A 74 29.84 94.38 -35.72
CA THR A 74 30.41 94.37 -34.36
C THR A 74 30.37 93.02 -33.62
N SER A 75 29.58 92.03 -34.08
CA SER A 75 29.61 90.62 -33.65
C SER A 75 28.87 89.73 -34.66
N SER A 76 29.06 88.39 -34.64
CA SER A 76 28.62 87.54 -35.77
C SER A 76 27.94 86.18 -35.51
N ASP A 77 27.80 85.64 -34.28
CA ASP A 77 26.86 84.50 -34.08
C ASP A 77 26.43 84.23 -32.61
N SER A 78 25.29 83.55 -32.43
CA SER A 78 24.74 83.05 -31.15
C SER A 78 23.78 81.84 -31.34
N GLN A 79 24.13 80.93 -32.26
CA GLN A 79 23.30 79.80 -32.71
C GLN A 79 22.57 79.04 -31.60
N GLN A 80 21.24 78.99 -31.72
CA GLN A 80 20.35 78.16 -30.90
C GLN A 80 19.91 76.89 -31.62
N LEU A 81 19.60 75.87 -30.82
CA LEU A 81 19.02 74.61 -31.27
C LEU A 81 17.53 74.81 -31.62
N GLN A 82 17.15 74.52 -32.87
CA GLN A 82 15.77 74.64 -33.34
C GLN A 82 15.02 73.30 -33.29
N SER A 83 15.69 72.17 -33.52
CA SER A 83 15.08 70.84 -33.42
C SER A 83 16.08 69.75 -33.07
N PHE A 84 15.66 68.78 -32.27
CA PHE A 84 16.37 67.53 -32.02
C PHE A 84 15.35 66.39 -32.02
N SER A 85 15.48 65.46 -32.96
CA SER A 85 14.46 64.44 -33.23
C SER A 85 15.09 63.11 -33.62
N PHE A 86 14.40 62.02 -33.26
CA PHE A 86 14.75 60.67 -33.68
C PHE A 86 13.63 60.12 -34.56
N ASP A 87 13.97 59.66 -35.75
CA ASP A 87 13.07 58.92 -36.64
C ASP A 87 13.32 57.42 -36.47
N SER A 88 12.39 56.73 -35.82
CA SER A 88 12.46 55.28 -35.59
C SER A 88 12.24 54.43 -36.84
N SER A 89 11.76 55.02 -37.94
CA SER A 89 11.61 54.30 -39.23
C SER A 89 12.90 54.29 -40.04
N SER A 90 13.77 55.29 -39.86
CA SER A 90 15.08 55.37 -40.51
C SER A 90 16.27 55.24 -39.55
N ASN A 91 16.03 55.04 -38.24
CA ASN A 91 17.01 55.04 -37.16
C ASN A 91 17.94 56.27 -37.12
N GLN A 92 17.50 57.41 -37.65
CA GLN A 92 18.31 58.62 -37.68
C GLN A 92 17.99 59.58 -36.53
N LEU A 93 19.04 60.04 -35.85
CA LEU A 93 19.00 61.11 -34.86
C LEU A 93 19.48 62.41 -35.52
N THR A 94 18.57 63.39 -35.66
CA THR A 94 18.81 64.64 -36.38
C THR A 94 18.75 65.85 -35.45
N LEU A 95 19.69 66.78 -35.63
CA LEU A 95 19.82 68.05 -34.91
C LEU A 95 19.83 69.20 -35.93
N ILE A 96 18.95 70.19 -35.75
CA ILE A 96 18.79 71.36 -36.66
C ILE A 96 18.97 72.65 -35.86
N LEU A 97 19.84 73.54 -36.34
CA LEU A 97 20.14 74.86 -35.78
C LEU A 97 19.30 75.96 -36.44
N GLU A 98 19.10 77.09 -35.76
CA GLU A 98 18.24 78.19 -36.23
C GLU A 98 18.67 78.84 -37.56
N ASN A 99 19.94 78.68 -37.96
CA ASN A 99 20.48 79.13 -39.25
C ASN A 99 20.30 78.10 -40.40
N GLY A 100 19.59 77.00 -40.16
CA GLY A 100 19.36 75.92 -41.13
C GLY A 100 20.50 74.89 -41.22
N GLY A 101 21.57 75.03 -40.42
CA GLY A 101 22.57 73.99 -40.26
C GLY A 101 21.97 72.73 -39.65
N SER A 102 22.23 71.57 -40.25
CA SER A 102 21.67 70.28 -39.81
C SER A 102 22.76 69.21 -39.78
N ILE A 103 22.73 68.36 -38.75
CA ILE A 103 23.51 67.11 -38.68
C ILE A 103 22.57 65.95 -38.38
N SER A 104 22.78 64.83 -39.07
CA SER A 104 22.04 63.58 -38.86
C SER A 104 23.04 62.46 -38.61
N VAL A 105 22.72 61.59 -37.66
CA VAL A 105 23.52 60.40 -37.30
C VAL A 105 22.63 59.17 -37.46
N ASP A 106 23.07 58.25 -38.31
CA ASP A 106 22.46 56.92 -38.42
C ASP A 106 22.86 56.05 -37.21
N LEU A 107 21.86 55.59 -36.46
CA LEU A 107 22.01 54.74 -35.29
C LEU A 107 21.75 53.25 -35.61
N SER A 108 21.60 52.87 -36.88
CA SER A 108 21.31 51.49 -37.30
C SER A 108 22.35 50.48 -36.83
N SER A 109 23.62 50.88 -36.61
CA SER A 109 24.66 50.03 -36.03
C SER A 109 24.52 49.77 -34.52
N LEU A 110 23.65 50.51 -33.83
CA LEU A 110 23.29 50.28 -32.42
C LEU A 110 22.04 49.39 -32.27
N ASN A 111 21.40 49.00 -33.38
CA ASN A 111 20.27 48.09 -33.39
C ASN A 111 20.73 46.64 -33.17
N ASN A 112 21.04 46.28 -31.93
CA ASN A 112 21.33 44.90 -31.51
C ASN A 112 20.08 44.17 -30.99
N LEU A 113 18.94 44.29 -31.69
CA LEU A 113 17.65 43.68 -31.31
C LEU A 113 17.58 42.15 -31.55
N GLY A 114 18.66 41.40 -31.31
CA GLY A 114 18.67 39.92 -31.45
C GLY A 114 20.03 39.29 -31.76
N THR A 115 20.92 39.29 -30.76
CA THR A 115 21.95 38.23 -30.60
C THR A 115 21.95 37.76 -29.13
N ASP A 116 20.79 37.90 -28.49
CA ASP A 116 20.52 37.70 -27.06
C ASP A 116 19.07 37.20 -26.87
N ASP A 117 18.52 36.58 -27.91
CA ASP A 117 17.45 35.61 -27.82
C ASP A 117 18.06 34.26 -27.39
N GLN A 118 17.96 33.94 -26.11
CA GLN A 118 18.21 32.56 -25.66
C GLN A 118 16.95 31.71 -25.86
N ALA A 119 16.63 31.34 -27.11
CA ALA A 119 15.72 30.21 -27.31
C ALA A 119 16.39 28.92 -26.81
N LEU A 120 15.84 28.38 -25.73
CA LEU A 120 16.18 27.05 -25.21
C LEU A 120 15.14 26.06 -25.75
N THR A 121 15.58 25.13 -26.60
CA THR A 121 14.72 24.06 -27.11
C THR A 121 15.27 22.70 -26.68
N LEU A 122 14.40 21.83 -26.16
CA LEU A 122 14.73 20.43 -25.91
C LEU A 122 14.21 19.60 -27.09
N ALA A 123 15.13 19.09 -27.91
CA ALA A 123 14.82 18.26 -29.05
C ALA A 123 14.63 16.78 -28.65
N ALA A 124 14.09 15.97 -29.56
CA ALA A 124 14.04 14.52 -29.39
C ALA A 124 15.46 13.94 -29.21
N GLY A 125 15.60 12.94 -28.34
CA GLY A 125 16.91 12.36 -28.00
C GLY A 125 17.68 13.15 -26.94
N ASN A 126 16.99 13.86 -26.05
CA ASN A 126 17.57 14.52 -24.86
C ASN A 126 18.61 15.61 -25.16
N ILE A 127 18.58 16.19 -26.36
CA ILE A 127 19.52 17.25 -26.76
C ILE A 127 18.92 18.62 -26.42
N LEU A 128 19.54 19.34 -25.51
CA LEU A 128 19.27 20.75 -25.26
C LEU A 128 20.03 21.60 -26.28
N THR A 129 19.28 22.31 -27.14
CA THR A 129 19.85 23.22 -28.13
C THR A 129 19.71 24.67 -27.63
N LEU A 130 20.83 25.39 -27.63
CA LEU A 130 20.89 26.83 -27.38
C LEU A 130 21.07 27.53 -28.73
N GLU A 131 20.25 28.54 -29.02
CA GLU A 131 20.20 29.29 -30.30
C GLU A 131 21.60 29.59 -30.88
N ASP A 132 22.45 30.28 -30.12
CA ASP A 132 23.86 30.54 -30.46
C ASP A 132 24.88 29.72 -29.63
N GLY A 133 24.41 28.91 -28.68
CA GLY A 133 25.27 28.19 -27.72
C GLY A 133 25.63 26.75 -28.12
N GLY A 134 25.12 26.27 -29.25
CA GLY A 134 25.31 24.89 -29.70
C GLY A 134 24.39 23.90 -28.98
N THR A 135 24.84 22.66 -28.82
CA THR A 135 24.01 21.55 -28.33
C THR A 135 24.66 20.83 -27.15
N ILE A 136 23.89 20.60 -26.09
CA ILE A 136 24.27 19.80 -24.92
C ILE A 136 23.48 18.48 -24.98
N ASP A 137 24.18 17.35 -25.01
CA ASP A 137 23.56 16.05 -24.83
C ASP A 137 23.30 15.80 -23.34
N LEU A 138 22.03 15.67 -22.96
CA LEU A 138 21.63 15.39 -21.58
C LEU A 138 21.54 13.88 -21.29
N THR A 139 21.68 13.01 -22.29
CA THR A 139 21.61 11.54 -22.12
C THR A 139 22.50 11.02 -20.97
N PRO A 140 23.73 11.52 -20.74
CA PRO A 140 24.57 11.09 -19.61
C PRO A 140 24.08 11.50 -18.20
N PHE A 141 22.99 12.27 -18.11
CA PHE A 141 22.35 12.69 -16.85
C PHE A 141 20.89 12.21 -16.75
N LEU A 142 20.44 11.41 -17.73
CA LEU A 142 19.11 10.81 -17.80
C LEU A 142 19.20 9.28 -17.68
N ASP A 143 20.27 8.77 -17.08
CA ASP A 143 20.25 7.44 -16.50
C ASP A 143 19.30 7.48 -15.30
N ASN A 144 18.19 6.76 -15.43
CA ASN A 144 17.18 6.55 -14.38
C ASN A 144 17.70 5.58 -13.31
N THR A 145 18.92 5.82 -12.79
CA THR A 145 19.60 4.96 -11.80
C THR A 145 18.87 4.89 -10.46
N ASP A 146 17.78 5.63 -10.27
CA ASP A 146 16.87 5.59 -9.12
C ASP A 146 15.63 4.69 -9.28
N ASP A 147 15.28 4.24 -10.50
CA ASP A 147 14.20 3.27 -10.74
C ASP A 147 14.70 1.81 -10.54
N GLN A 148 15.17 1.47 -9.34
CA GLN A 148 15.70 0.12 -9.07
C GLN A 148 14.60 -0.95 -9.01
N GLN A 149 14.20 -1.48 -10.17
CA GLN A 149 13.32 -2.65 -10.24
C GLN A 149 14.05 -3.91 -9.75
N VAL A 150 13.39 -4.69 -8.91
CA VAL A 150 13.83 -6.04 -8.56
C VAL A 150 13.54 -6.95 -9.74
N THR A 151 14.60 -7.47 -10.37
CA THR A 151 14.53 -8.34 -11.54
C THR A 151 14.49 -9.82 -11.18
N ASP A 152 15.03 -10.19 -10.02
CA ASP A 152 15.01 -11.57 -9.51
C ASP A 152 14.99 -11.61 -7.98
N PHE A 153 14.44 -12.69 -7.42
CA PHE A 153 14.46 -12.99 -5.99
C PHE A 153 14.82 -14.47 -5.76
N SER A 154 15.74 -14.72 -4.83
CA SER A 154 16.16 -16.08 -4.50
C SER A 154 16.37 -16.22 -2.99
N LEU A 155 15.76 -17.23 -2.39
CA LEU A 155 16.04 -17.65 -1.02
C LEU A 155 16.95 -18.88 -1.07
N ASP A 156 18.12 -18.80 -0.44
CA ASP A 156 18.99 -19.95 -0.25
C ASP A 156 18.76 -20.55 1.14
N ASP A 157 17.99 -21.64 1.20
CA ASP A 157 17.68 -22.37 2.44
C ASP A 157 18.92 -22.96 3.13
N ALA A 158 20.06 -23.12 2.42
CA ALA A 158 21.30 -23.61 3.02
C ALA A 158 22.09 -22.51 3.74
N THR A 159 21.90 -21.23 3.37
CA THR A 159 22.54 -20.08 4.04
C THR A 159 21.56 -19.12 4.72
N ASN A 160 20.25 -19.37 4.64
CA ASN A 160 19.16 -18.53 5.14
C ASN A 160 19.19 -17.09 4.59
N GLN A 161 19.72 -16.88 3.38
CA GLN A 161 19.83 -15.57 2.76
C GLN A 161 18.81 -15.38 1.65
N LEU A 162 18.03 -14.30 1.75
CA LEU A 162 17.27 -13.77 0.62
C LEU A 162 18.17 -12.82 -0.18
N THR A 163 18.40 -13.14 -1.45
CA THR A 163 19.04 -12.28 -2.43
C THR A 163 17.98 -11.63 -3.32
N LEU A 164 18.06 -10.32 -3.48
CA LEU A 164 17.30 -9.54 -4.46
C LEU A 164 18.28 -9.03 -5.51
N THR A 165 17.99 -9.29 -6.79
CA THR A 165 18.77 -8.75 -7.92
C THR A 165 18.04 -7.54 -8.50
N LEU A 166 18.78 -6.49 -8.81
CA LEU A 166 18.26 -5.24 -9.36
C LEU A 166 18.49 -5.18 -10.88
N GLU A 167 17.85 -4.23 -11.58
CA GLU A 167 17.97 -4.10 -13.05
C GLU A 167 19.36 -3.66 -13.54
N ASP A 168 20.18 -3.05 -12.68
CA ASP A 168 21.58 -2.72 -12.94
C ASP A 168 22.54 -3.93 -12.75
N GLY A 169 22.02 -5.09 -12.32
CA GLY A 169 22.79 -6.28 -11.97
C GLY A 169 23.41 -6.24 -10.57
N GLY A 170 23.15 -5.20 -9.78
CA GLY A 170 23.45 -5.15 -8.36
C GLY A 170 22.60 -6.15 -7.58
N THR A 171 23.11 -6.59 -6.42
CA THR A 171 22.43 -7.56 -5.55
C THR A 171 22.40 -7.09 -4.11
N GLN A 172 21.25 -7.19 -3.46
CA GLN A 172 21.07 -6.91 -2.04
C GLN A 172 20.71 -8.21 -1.30
N THR A 173 21.41 -8.52 -0.21
CA THR A 173 21.16 -9.72 0.60
C THR A 173 20.62 -9.37 1.99
N VAL A 174 19.67 -10.19 2.46
CA VAL A 174 19.14 -10.19 3.82
C VAL A 174 19.42 -11.56 4.44
N ASP A 175 20.25 -11.59 5.48
CA ASP A 175 20.56 -12.79 6.26
C ASP A 175 19.51 -12.99 7.36
N PHE A 176 18.76 -14.09 7.28
CA PHE A 176 17.77 -14.47 8.29
C PHE A 176 18.31 -15.43 9.36
N THR A 177 19.59 -15.82 9.33
CA THR A 177 20.19 -16.79 10.27
C THR A 177 19.92 -16.44 11.74
N ALA A 178 20.09 -15.16 12.12
CA ALA A 178 19.81 -14.71 13.48
C ALA A 178 18.31 -14.73 13.85
N VAL A 179 17.43 -14.57 12.87
CA VAL A 179 15.97 -14.60 13.06
C VAL A 179 15.46 -16.03 13.18
N LEU A 180 15.91 -16.96 12.33
CA LEU A 180 15.56 -18.38 12.45
C LEU A 180 16.10 -18.99 13.75
N ALA A 181 17.34 -18.65 14.13
CA ALA A 181 17.91 -19.08 15.41
C ALA A 181 17.12 -18.56 16.64
N ALA A 182 16.46 -17.40 16.52
CA ALA A 182 15.63 -16.82 17.58
C ALA A 182 14.16 -17.29 17.54
N ALA A 183 13.66 -17.66 16.37
CA ALA A 183 12.32 -18.23 16.20
C ALA A 183 12.21 -19.65 16.78
N GLY A 184 13.32 -20.40 16.74
CA GLY A 184 13.38 -21.81 17.08
C GLY A 184 12.79 -22.68 15.96
N THR A 185 13.39 -23.84 15.73
CA THR A 185 12.66 -24.96 15.13
C THR A 185 11.86 -25.58 16.25
N ASP A 186 10.56 -25.29 16.31
CA ASP A 186 9.64 -26.01 17.21
C ASP A 186 9.28 -27.37 16.58
N ASP A 187 10.31 -28.21 16.38
CA ASP A 187 10.10 -29.63 16.15
C ASP A 187 9.86 -30.34 17.48
N GLN A 188 8.79 -31.14 17.49
CA GLN A 188 8.24 -31.77 18.69
C GLN A 188 8.19 -33.27 18.45
N ASN A 189 9.36 -33.90 18.45
CA ASN A 189 9.43 -35.35 18.37
C ASN A 189 8.87 -35.97 19.67
N LEU A 190 7.81 -36.75 19.51
CA LEU A 190 7.11 -37.44 20.58
C LEU A 190 7.44 -38.93 20.49
N THR A 191 8.15 -39.46 21.48
CA THR A 191 8.51 -40.88 21.53
C THR A 191 7.89 -41.56 22.75
N LEU A 192 7.24 -42.71 22.52
CA LEU A 192 6.66 -43.53 23.58
C LEU A 192 7.52 -44.80 23.75
N THR A 193 8.13 -44.96 24.92
CA THR A 193 8.89 -46.17 25.28
C THR A 193 8.31 -46.80 26.53
N GLY A 194 7.68 -47.97 26.37
CA GLY A 194 6.80 -48.52 27.40
C GLY A 194 5.67 -47.54 27.69
N ASN A 195 5.53 -47.14 28.95
CA ASN A 195 4.51 -46.20 29.41
C ASN A 195 5.01 -44.75 29.52
N VAL A 196 6.27 -44.47 29.15
CA VAL A 196 6.87 -43.13 29.29
C VAL A 196 6.82 -42.40 27.96
N LEU A 197 6.04 -41.32 27.91
CA LEU A 197 6.02 -40.38 26.80
C LEU A 197 7.15 -39.37 26.98
N THR A 198 8.10 -39.34 26.05
CA THR A 198 9.20 -38.38 25.99
C THR A 198 8.90 -37.31 24.95
N LEU A 199 9.04 -36.05 25.35
CA LEU A 199 8.99 -34.88 24.49
C LEU A 199 10.43 -34.40 24.29
N GLU A 200 10.83 -34.14 23.05
CA GLU A 200 12.17 -33.70 22.64
C GLU A 200 12.83 -32.69 23.60
N ASP A 201 12.16 -31.56 23.84
CA ASP A 201 12.56 -30.54 24.83
C ASP A 201 11.60 -30.42 26.04
N GLY A 202 10.52 -31.22 26.07
CA GLY A 202 9.49 -31.16 27.11
C GLY A 202 9.71 -32.10 28.31
N GLY A 203 10.77 -32.92 28.28
CA GLY A 203 11.04 -33.92 29.31
C GLY A 203 10.19 -35.19 29.15
N THR A 204 9.81 -35.82 30.27
CA THR A 204 9.08 -37.11 30.25
C THR A 204 7.82 -37.09 31.11
N VAL A 205 6.80 -37.82 30.65
CA VAL A 205 5.53 -38.06 31.33
C VAL A 205 5.35 -39.58 31.48
N ASP A 206 5.27 -40.05 32.73
CA ASP A 206 4.95 -41.45 33.03
C ASP A 206 3.43 -41.65 33.02
N LEU A 207 2.94 -42.46 32.09
CA LEU A 207 1.52 -42.78 31.92
C LEU A 207 1.09 -44.02 32.73
N SER A 208 1.99 -44.67 33.47
CA SER A 208 1.70 -45.92 34.20
C SER A 208 0.56 -45.80 35.21
N ALA A 209 0.32 -44.60 35.75
CA ALA A 209 -0.78 -44.32 36.67
C ALA A 209 -2.18 -44.26 35.99
N TYR A 210 -2.23 -44.29 34.65
CA TYR A 210 -3.45 -44.31 33.83
C TYR A 210 -3.60 -45.62 33.05
N LEU A 211 -2.75 -46.59 33.33
CA LEU A 211 -2.73 -47.94 32.74
C LEU A 211 -2.98 -48.98 33.84
N ASP A 212 -3.84 -48.64 34.80
CA ASP A 212 -4.45 -49.63 35.67
C ASP A 212 -5.45 -50.44 34.82
N ASN A 213 -5.04 -51.67 34.45
CA ASN A 213 -5.81 -52.58 33.60
C ASN A 213 -6.99 -53.17 34.37
N THR A 214 -7.88 -52.31 34.86
CA THR A 214 -8.94 -52.59 35.85
C THR A 214 -10.19 -53.19 35.20
N ASP A 215 -10.08 -53.79 34.01
CA ASP A 215 -11.20 -54.42 33.27
C ASP A 215 -10.91 -55.82 32.69
N ASP A 216 -9.70 -56.38 32.84
CA ASP A 216 -9.36 -57.75 32.42
C ASP A 216 -9.11 -58.69 33.64
N GLN A 217 -9.95 -58.62 34.69
CA GLN A 217 -9.76 -59.46 35.89
C GLN A 217 -9.96 -60.96 35.60
N ALA A 218 -8.85 -61.70 35.55
CA ALA A 218 -8.87 -63.15 35.59
C ALA A 218 -9.40 -63.67 36.95
N ILE A 219 -10.28 -64.67 36.92
CA ILE A 219 -10.62 -65.47 38.09
C ILE A 219 -9.45 -66.42 38.38
N THR A 220 -8.78 -66.23 39.51
CA THR A 220 -7.62 -67.02 39.94
C THR A 220 -7.99 -68.21 40.81
N ASP A 221 -9.12 -68.15 41.52
CA ASP A 221 -9.61 -69.25 42.35
C ASP A 221 -11.15 -69.27 42.41
N PHE A 222 -11.70 -70.46 42.61
CA PHE A 222 -13.13 -70.74 42.76
C PHE A 222 -13.35 -71.68 43.93
N SER A 223 -14.21 -71.29 44.87
CA SER A 223 -14.59 -72.12 46.01
C SER A 223 -16.10 -72.08 46.25
N LEU A 224 -16.65 -73.19 46.74
CA LEU A 224 -18.00 -73.29 47.28
C LEU A 224 -17.89 -73.80 48.71
N ASP A 225 -18.28 -72.98 49.69
CA ASP A 225 -18.46 -73.45 51.06
C ASP A 225 -19.80 -74.17 51.16
N SER A 226 -19.77 -75.50 51.27
CA SER A 226 -20.96 -76.34 51.41
C SER A 226 -21.71 -76.18 52.74
N THR A 227 -21.12 -75.49 53.72
CA THR A 227 -21.78 -75.18 55.01
C THR A 227 -22.65 -73.93 54.89
N THR A 228 -22.14 -72.89 54.23
CA THR A 228 -22.86 -71.61 54.05
C THR A 228 -23.57 -71.49 52.70
N ASN A 229 -23.28 -72.38 51.76
CA ASN A 229 -23.76 -72.35 50.35
C ASN A 229 -23.35 -71.08 49.59
N VAL A 230 -22.20 -70.50 49.95
CA VAL A 230 -21.64 -69.32 49.29
C VAL A 230 -20.56 -69.76 48.29
N ILE A 231 -20.74 -69.39 47.02
CA ILE A 231 -19.65 -69.39 46.03
C ILE A 231 -18.77 -68.17 46.29
N THR A 232 -17.46 -68.36 46.33
CA THR A 232 -16.46 -67.30 46.35
C THR A 232 -15.58 -67.40 45.12
N LEU A 233 -15.47 -66.31 44.38
CA LEU A 233 -14.52 -66.10 43.29
C LEU A 233 -13.39 -65.22 43.80
N THR A 234 -12.14 -65.62 43.60
CA THR A 234 -10.97 -64.77 43.82
C THR A 234 -10.48 -64.26 42.48
N LEU A 235 -10.16 -62.97 42.42
CA LEU A 235 -9.64 -62.27 41.25
C LEU A 235 -8.11 -62.15 41.36
N GLU A 236 -7.43 -61.86 40.25
CA GLU A 236 -5.97 -61.69 40.24
C GLU A 236 -5.44 -60.49 41.04
N ASP A 237 -6.29 -59.50 41.32
CA ASP A 237 -5.99 -58.38 42.24
C ASP A 237 -6.07 -58.77 43.73
N GLY A 238 -6.41 -60.03 44.03
CA GLY A 238 -6.64 -60.54 45.39
C GLY A 238 -7.99 -60.15 45.99
N GLY A 239 -8.82 -59.40 45.25
CA GLY A 239 -10.20 -59.13 45.60
C GLY A 239 -11.08 -60.37 45.45
N THR A 240 -12.19 -60.41 46.17
CA THR A 240 -13.18 -61.49 46.08
C THR A 240 -14.55 -60.99 45.66
N ARG A 241 -15.34 -61.90 45.09
CA ARG A 241 -16.78 -61.72 44.80
C ARG A 241 -17.51 -62.95 45.32
N THR A 242 -18.64 -62.76 45.99
CA THR A 242 -19.43 -63.86 46.55
C THR A 242 -20.84 -63.91 45.95
N VAL A 243 -21.36 -65.13 45.82
CA VAL A 243 -22.75 -65.40 45.44
C VAL A 243 -23.33 -66.37 46.47
N ASP A 244 -24.36 -65.91 47.18
CA ASP A 244 -25.06 -66.69 48.19
C ASP A 244 -26.19 -67.51 47.52
N LEU A 245 -26.07 -68.84 47.59
CA LEU A 245 -27.05 -69.79 47.04
C LEU A 245 -28.01 -70.35 48.11
N SER A 246 -27.94 -69.88 49.36
CA SER A 246 -28.79 -70.36 50.46
C SER A 246 -30.30 -70.23 50.20
N SER A 247 -30.70 -69.30 49.32
CA SER A 247 -32.10 -69.13 48.89
C SER A 247 -32.56 -70.07 47.77
N PHE A 248 -31.64 -70.80 47.14
CA PHE A 248 -31.92 -71.72 46.02
C PHE A 248 -31.77 -73.20 46.38
N ILE A 249 -31.21 -73.53 47.55
CA ILE A 249 -31.21 -74.88 48.08
C ILE A 249 -32.59 -75.24 48.62
N SER A 250 -33.34 -76.04 47.86
CA SER A 250 -34.55 -76.67 48.38
C SER A 250 -34.18 -77.67 49.46
N THR A 251 -34.78 -77.55 50.65
CA THR A 251 -34.61 -78.48 51.78
C THR A 251 -35.55 -79.68 51.69
N ASP A 252 -35.92 -80.08 50.47
CA ASP A 252 -36.98 -81.06 50.20
C ASP A 252 -36.48 -82.49 50.46
N ASP A 253 -36.52 -82.89 51.73
CA ASP A 253 -36.25 -84.25 52.20
C ASP A 253 -37.53 -85.10 52.16
N GLN A 254 -37.84 -85.68 51.01
CA GLN A 254 -38.98 -86.59 50.89
C GLN A 254 -38.71 -87.93 51.59
N ASN A 255 -38.93 -88.01 52.89
CA ASN A 255 -39.08 -89.29 53.55
C ASN A 255 -40.42 -89.93 53.15
N ILE A 256 -40.37 -91.22 52.80
CA ILE A 256 -41.55 -92.00 52.40
C ILE A 256 -41.70 -93.14 53.41
N THR A 257 -42.84 -93.18 54.09
CA THR A 257 -43.14 -94.22 55.07
C THR A 257 -44.43 -94.96 54.71
N LEU A 258 -44.50 -96.25 55.03
CA LEU A 258 -45.67 -97.08 54.83
C LEU A 258 -46.09 -97.68 56.17
N ALA A 259 -47.30 -97.37 56.61
CA ALA A 259 -47.87 -97.88 57.85
C ALA A 259 -49.23 -98.55 57.56
N GLY A 260 -49.27 -99.88 57.67
CA GLY A 260 -50.41 -100.65 57.14
C GLY A 260 -50.53 -100.44 55.64
N ASN A 261 -51.71 -100.00 55.19
CA ASN A 261 -52.00 -99.70 53.79
C ASN A 261 -51.83 -98.21 53.43
N THR A 262 -51.41 -97.36 54.39
CA THR A 262 -51.31 -95.91 54.17
C THR A 262 -49.87 -95.52 53.86
N LEU A 263 -49.63 -95.10 52.62
CA LEU A 263 -48.38 -94.48 52.19
C LEU A 263 -48.38 -93.01 52.62
N THR A 264 -47.35 -92.58 53.33
CA THR A 264 -47.18 -91.20 53.82
C THR A 264 -45.91 -90.61 53.22
N LEU A 265 -46.03 -89.43 52.62
CA LEU A 265 -44.91 -88.60 52.19
C LEU A 265 -44.78 -87.44 53.16
N GLU A 266 -43.56 -87.13 53.62
CA GLU A 266 -43.26 -86.16 54.69
C GLU A 266 -44.05 -84.84 54.55
N ASP A 267 -44.00 -84.20 53.38
CA ASP A 267 -44.81 -83.03 53.02
C ASP A 267 -45.87 -83.30 51.93
N GLY A 268 -45.93 -84.52 51.38
CA GLY A 268 -46.87 -84.89 50.30
C GLY A 268 -48.23 -85.42 50.78
N GLY A 269 -48.44 -85.53 52.10
CA GLY A 269 -49.67 -86.06 52.69
C GLY A 269 -49.73 -87.59 52.66
N THR A 270 -50.94 -88.14 52.66
CA THR A 270 -51.18 -89.60 52.73
C THR A 270 -52.02 -90.12 51.57
N VAL A 271 -51.69 -91.34 51.12
CA VAL A 271 -52.45 -92.11 50.14
C VAL A 271 -52.87 -93.43 50.78
N ASP A 272 -54.18 -93.67 50.86
CA ASP A 272 -54.71 -94.97 51.25
C ASP A 272 -54.68 -95.92 50.05
N LEU A 273 -53.91 -97.00 50.17
CA LEU A 273 -53.76 -98.01 49.12
C LEU A 273 -54.80 -99.12 49.21
N THR A 274 -55.67 -99.14 50.23
CA THR A 274 -56.59 -100.26 50.53
C THR A 274 -57.49 -100.64 49.34
N SER A 275 -57.86 -99.70 48.48
CA SER A 275 -58.65 -99.99 47.25
C SER A 275 -57.89 -100.76 46.16
N PHE A 276 -56.57 -100.91 46.28
CA PHE A 276 -55.71 -101.66 45.36
C PHE A 276 -55.22 -102.99 45.97
N LEU A 277 -55.66 -103.31 47.19
CA LEU A 277 -55.41 -104.59 47.85
C LEU A 277 -56.64 -105.51 47.71
N ASP A 278 -57.37 -105.38 46.62
CA ASP A 278 -58.59 -106.15 46.35
C ASP A 278 -58.21 -107.55 45.84
N ASN A 279 -57.92 -108.45 46.79
CA ASN A 279 -57.79 -109.89 46.54
C ASN A 279 -59.17 -110.53 46.27
N THR A 280 -59.91 -109.96 45.32
CA THR A 280 -61.34 -110.19 45.06
C THR A 280 -61.59 -111.51 44.32
N ASP A 281 -60.54 -112.23 43.90
CA ASP A 281 -60.63 -113.55 43.29
C ASP A 281 -60.26 -114.69 44.25
N ASP A 282 -61.06 -114.84 45.32
CA ASP A 282 -61.17 -116.10 46.08
C ASP A 282 -61.83 -117.18 45.18
N GLN A 283 -61.11 -117.63 44.14
CA GLN A 283 -61.62 -118.53 43.09
C GLN A 283 -62.05 -119.90 43.66
N GLN A 284 -63.31 -120.04 44.07
CA GLN A 284 -63.86 -121.30 44.54
C GLN A 284 -64.41 -122.16 43.39
N VAL A 285 -64.07 -123.45 43.42
CA VAL A 285 -64.73 -124.46 42.59
C VAL A 285 -66.13 -124.70 43.18
N THR A 286 -67.18 -124.37 42.42
CA THR A 286 -68.58 -124.51 42.83
C THR A 286 -69.20 -125.83 42.43
N ASP A 287 -68.71 -126.46 41.36
CA ASP A 287 -69.11 -127.80 40.93
C ASP A 287 -67.93 -128.63 40.43
N PHE A 288 -68.00 -129.94 40.67
CA PHE A 288 -67.01 -130.93 40.26
C PHE A 288 -67.74 -132.23 39.95
N SER A 289 -67.75 -132.61 38.67
CA SER A 289 -68.49 -133.78 38.18
C SER A 289 -67.64 -134.65 37.27
N LEU A 290 -67.74 -135.97 37.43
CA LEU A 290 -67.15 -136.96 36.54
C LEU A 290 -68.27 -137.78 35.90
N ASP A 291 -68.53 -137.55 34.63
CA ASP A 291 -69.42 -138.40 33.84
C ASP A 291 -68.65 -139.63 33.35
N ASN A 292 -68.83 -140.75 34.05
CA ASN A 292 -68.17 -142.02 33.73
C ASN A 292 -68.81 -142.76 32.52
N ALA A 293 -69.87 -142.23 31.90
CA ALA A 293 -70.38 -142.73 30.62
C ALA A 293 -69.67 -142.04 29.44
N THR A 294 -69.25 -140.79 29.61
CA THR A 294 -68.47 -140.03 28.59
C THR A 294 -66.98 -139.88 28.92
N ASN A 295 -66.54 -140.35 30.09
CA ASN A 295 -65.20 -140.17 30.66
C ASN A 295 -64.75 -138.69 30.80
N GLN A 296 -65.71 -137.78 30.96
CA GLN A 296 -65.43 -136.35 31.07
C GLN A 296 -65.43 -135.89 32.52
N LEU A 297 -64.38 -135.18 32.92
CA LEU A 297 -64.33 -134.43 34.17
C LEU A 297 -64.64 -132.96 33.89
N THR A 298 -65.63 -132.41 34.57
CA THR A 298 -66.03 -131.00 34.49
C THR A 298 -65.80 -130.31 35.83
N LEU A 299 -65.14 -129.14 35.79
CA LEU A 299 -65.00 -128.22 36.91
C LEU A 299 -65.71 -126.90 36.57
N THR A 300 -66.47 -126.37 37.53
CA THR A 300 -67.11 -125.06 37.43
C THR A 300 -66.61 -124.15 38.53
N LEU A 301 -66.21 -122.92 38.19
CA LEU A 301 -65.82 -121.87 39.14
C LEU A 301 -67.02 -121.00 39.52
N GLU A 302 -66.88 -120.17 40.56
CA GLU A 302 -67.97 -119.29 41.04
C GLU A 302 -68.42 -118.19 40.06
N ASP A 303 -67.58 -117.84 39.07
CA ASP A 303 -67.93 -116.95 37.97
C ASP A 303 -68.81 -117.63 36.88
N GLY A 304 -69.05 -118.94 37.02
CA GLY A 304 -69.75 -119.78 36.03
C GLY A 304 -68.84 -120.29 34.91
N GLY A 305 -67.55 -119.95 34.92
CA GLY A 305 -66.55 -120.52 34.04
C GLY A 305 -66.47 -122.03 34.24
N THR A 306 -66.67 -122.79 33.15
CA THR A 306 -66.77 -124.26 33.19
C THR A 306 -65.72 -124.85 32.24
N GLU A 307 -64.80 -125.65 32.77
CA GLU A 307 -63.78 -126.35 31.99
C GLU A 307 -64.06 -127.86 32.01
N THR A 308 -63.93 -128.53 30.87
CA THR A 308 -64.21 -129.99 30.74
C THR A 308 -63.07 -130.72 30.04
N VAL A 309 -62.58 -131.78 30.68
CA VAL A 309 -61.47 -132.62 30.20
C VAL A 309 -62.00 -134.02 29.87
N ASP A 310 -61.94 -134.41 28.60
CA ASP A 310 -62.27 -135.77 28.13
C ASP A 310 -61.06 -136.72 28.29
N PHE A 311 -61.21 -137.71 29.17
CA PHE A 311 -60.19 -138.72 29.43
C PHE A 311 -60.36 -139.99 28.58
N THR A 312 -61.30 -140.06 27.63
CA THR A 312 -61.57 -141.25 26.81
C THR A 312 -60.32 -141.79 26.12
N ALA A 313 -59.43 -140.92 25.61
CA ALA A 313 -58.16 -141.33 25.01
C ALA A 313 -57.15 -141.91 26.02
N VAL A 314 -57.20 -141.45 27.27
CA VAL A 314 -56.33 -141.94 28.36
C VAL A 314 -56.82 -143.28 28.88
N LEU A 315 -58.14 -143.44 29.08
CA LEU A 315 -58.74 -144.71 29.53
C LEU A 315 -58.65 -145.81 28.46
N ALA A 316 -58.70 -145.47 27.17
CA ALA A 316 -58.54 -146.44 26.08
C ALA A 316 -57.11 -146.99 25.95
N ALA A 317 -56.13 -146.39 26.64
CA ALA A 317 -54.72 -146.80 26.64
C ALA A 317 -54.28 -147.54 27.92
N ALA A 318 -55.22 -147.82 28.83
CA ALA A 318 -55.01 -148.50 30.12
C ALA A 318 -55.54 -149.94 30.13
#